data_AF-A0A7W7VAJ1-F1
#
_entry.id   AF-A0A7W7VAJ1-F1
#
_cell.length_a   1.000
_cell.length_b   1.000
_cell.length_c   1.000
_cell.angle_alpha   90.00
_cell.angle_beta   90.00
_cell.angle_gamma   90.00
#
_symmetry.space_group_name_H-M   'P 1'
#
loop_
_entity.id
_entity.type
_entity.pdbx_description
1 polymer ?
#
loop_
_entity_poly.entity_id
_entity_poly.type
_entity_poly.pdbx_seq_one_letter_code
_entity_poly.pdbx_strand_id
1 'polypeptide(L)'
;MRLHRVAPGIAAGILAPALLLATPSFAATAAPTAVTVPAVSSSADEPDADDLRVAIVRILTDPDSGRRVTREANALLDANDPEAMRAWLETGYPIAQAEDDRVTITRILADPSISPALCAAANAALDDNTPETLRHFLEVGRYQVA
;
A
#
# COMPACT_ATOMS: atom_id res chain seq x y z
N MET A 1 -13.13 16.60 -22.26
CA MET A 1 -12.10 15.71 -22.85
C MET A 1 -12.24 14.34 -22.17
N ARG A 2 -12.58 13.28 -22.91
CA ARG A 2 -12.75 11.92 -22.38
C ARG A 2 -11.62 11.04 -22.90
N LEU A 3 -10.78 10.53 -22.00
CA LEU A 3 -9.73 9.57 -22.33
C LEU A 3 -10.21 8.17 -21.92
N HIS A 4 -10.60 7.40 -22.93
CA HIS A 4 -10.76 5.95 -22.85
C HIS A 4 -9.37 5.31 -22.77
N ARG A 5 -9.11 4.48 -21.76
CA ARG A 5 -7.96 3.57 -21.77
C ARG A 5 -8.42 2.16 -22.14
N VAL A 6 -7.90 1.70 -23.26
CA VAL A 6 -8.09 0.38 -23.89
C VAL A 6 -6.92 -0.52 -23.47
N ALA A 7 -7.21 -1.77 -23.14
CA ALA A 7 -6.24 -2.82 -22.82
C ALA A 7 -5.55 -3.37 -24.08
N PRO A 8 -4.31 -3.89 -23.99
CA PRO A 8 -3.78 -4.78 -25.02
C PRO A 8 -3.72 -6.24 -24.54
N GLY A 9 -4.38 -7.12 -25.28
CA GLY A 9 -4.13 -8.56 -25.26
C GLY A 9 -2.90 -8.90 -26.10
N ILE A 10 -2.12 -9.88 -25.64
CA ILE A 10 -0.92 -10.36 -26.32
C ILE A 10 -1.30 -11.54 -27.22
N ALA A 11 -1.05 -11.38 -28.52
CA ALA A 11 -1.24 -12.35 -29.57
C ALA A 11 -0.03 -13.29 -29.71
N ALA A 12 -0.31 -14.49 -30.19
CA ALA A 12 0.60 -15.60 -30.41
C ALA A 12 1.53 -15.43 -31.62
N GLY A 13 2.64 -16.18 -31.59
CA GLY A 13 3.33 -16.68 -32.78
C GLY A 13 4.84 -16.44 -32.79
N ILE A 14 5.63 -17.52 -32.83
CA ILE A 14 6.41 -17.89 -34.02
C ILE A 14 7.04 -19.29 -33.79
N LEU A 15 6.81 -20.11 -34.80
CA LEU A 15 7.34 -21.43 -35.08
C LEU A 15 8.80 -21.32 -35.56
N ALA A 16 9.72 -22.14 -35.04
CA ALA A 16 11.00 -22.39 -35.69
C ALA A 16 11.51 -23.82 -35.38
N PRO A 17 11.64 -24.70 -36.39
CA PRO A 17 12.38 -25.96 -36.28
C PRO A 17 13.70 -25.87 -37.04
N ALA A 18 14.82 -26.30 -36.45
CA ALA A 18 15.98 -26.83 -37.17
C ALA A 18 16.99 -27.49 -36.22
N LEU A 19 17.38 -28.70 -36.58
CA LEU A 19 18.38 -29.56 -35.97
C LEU A 19 19.81 -28.98 -36.07
N LEU A 20 20.64 -29.19 -35.03
CA LEU A 20 22.04 -29.56 -35.25
C LEU A 20 22.58 -30.39 -34.08
N LEU A 21 22.99 -31.62 -34.39
CA LEU A 21 23.68 -32.54 -33.50
C LEU A 21 25.02 -31.95 -33.05
N ALA A 22 25.22 -31.79 -31.75
CA ALA A 22 26.54 -31.67 -31.14
C ALA A 22 26.56 -32.49 -29.84
N THR A 23 26.96 -33.75 -29.97
CA THR A 23 27.26 -34.63 -28.84
C THR A 23 28.73 -34.50 -28.46
N PRO A 24 29.10 -33.91 -27.32
CA PRO A 24 30.34 -34.27 -26.65
C PRO A 24 30.07 -35.45 -25.71
N SER A 25 30.83 -36.52 -25.96
CA SER A 25 30.88 -37.76 -25.21
C SER A 25 31.12 -37.52 -23.71
N PHE A 26 30.24 -38.02 -22.84
CA PHE A 26 30.44 -38.01 -21.40
C PHE A 26 30.73 -39.43 -20.92
N ALA A 27 31.93 -39.62 -20.37
CA ALA A 27 32.36 -40.86 -19.75
C ALA A 27 31.45 -41.16 -18.54
N ALA A 28 30.88 -42.36 -18.53
CA ALA A 28 30.16 -42.90 -17.40
C ALA A 28 31.11 -43.09 -16.21
N THR A 29 30.78 -42.49 -15.07
CA THR A 29 31.17 -43.03 -13.77
C THR A 29 30.10 -42.72 -12.70
N ALA A 30 29.71 -43.79 -12.03
CA ALA A 30 28.81 -44.02 -10.90
C ALA A 30 28.12 -42.83 -10.15
N ALA A 31 26.81 -42.95 -10.00
CA ALA A 31 26.03 -42.48 -8.85
C ALA A 31 26.29 -43.41 -7.62
N PRO A 32 26.05 -43.03 -6.33
CA PRO A 32 24.90 -42.22 -5.93
C PRO A 32 25.09 -41.24 -4.74
N THR A 33 24.00 -40.51 -4.49
CA THR A 33 23.65 -39.75 -3.27
C THR A 33 24.47 -38.50 -2.93
N ALA A 34 24.27 -37.43 -3.72
CA ALA A 34 24.37 -36.08 -3.18
C ALA A 34 23.00 -35.70 -2.61
N VAL A 35 22.95 -35.60 -1.28
CA VAL A 35 21.88 -34.99 -0.50
C VAL A 35 21.30 -33.77 -1.22
N THR A 36 20.03 -33.85 -1.60
CA THR A 36 19.24 -32.68 -1.99
C THR A 36 19.14 -31.80 -0.76
N VAL A 37 20.01 -30.80 -0.65
CA VAL A 37 19.73 -29.62 0.17
C VAL A 37 18.49 -28.97 -0.46
N PRO A 38 17.35 -28.88 0.27
CA PRO A 38 16.24 -28.12 -0.25
C PRO A 38 16.73 -26.68 -0.42
N ALA A 39 16.61 -26.16 -1.64
CA ALA A 39 16.75 -24.74 -1.87
C ALA A 39 15.68 -24.04 -1.02
N VAL A 40 16.11 -23.46 0.10
CA VAL A 40 15.28 -22.55 0.88
C VAL A 40 14.95 -21.38 -0.05
N SER A 41 13.76 -21.42 -0.65
CA SER A 41 13.14 -20.21 -1.20
C SER A 41 12.72 -19.37 0.00
N SER A 42 13.69 -18.68 0.60
CA SER A 42 13.36 -17.48 1.35
C SER A 42 13.18 -16.38 0.30
N SER A 43 11.92 -16.12 -0.05
CA SER A 43 11.50 -14.82 -0.56
C SER A 43 11.72 -13.81 0.56
N ALA A 44 12.98 -13.39 0.76
CA ALA A 44 13.45 -12.68 1.94
C ALA A 44 13.09 -11.18 1.99
N ASP A 45 12.07 -10.75 1.24
CA ASP A 45 11.68 -9.34 1.15
C ASP A 45 10.22 -9.09 1.55
N GLU A 46 9.43 -10.13 1.84
CA GLU A 46 8.08 -9.94 2.39
C GLU A 46 8.15 -9.75 3.91
N PRO A 47 7.48 -8.72 4.47
CA PRO A 47 7.44 -8.52 5.91
C PRO A 47 6.74 -9.70 6.60
N ASP A 48 7.34 -10.16 7.70
CA ASP A 48 6.76 -11.20 8.54
C ASP A 48 5.44 -10.70 9.17
N ALA A 49 4.58 -11.65 9.57
CA ALA A 49 3.30 -11.34 10.19
C ALA A 49 3.44 -10.45 11.44
N ASP A 50 4.51 -10.63 12.22
CA ASP A 50 4.78 -9.81 13.40
C ASP A 50 5.15 -8.37 13.02
N ASP A 51 5.91 -8.17 11.95
CA ASP A 51 6.25 -6.84 11.44
C ASP A 51 5.00 -6.09 10.96
N LEU A 52 4.07 -6.80 10.30
CA LEU A 52 2.78 -6.24 9.89
C LEU A 52 1.94 -5.81 11.10
N ARG A 53 1.86 -6.64 12.15
CA ARG A 53 1.17 -6.26 13.40
C ARG A 53 1.82 -5.05 14.04
N VAL A 54 3.16 -5.02 14.10
CA VAL A 54 3.90 -3.87 14.66
C VAL A 54 3.63 -2.61 13.86
N ALA A 55 3.58 -2.68 12.53
CA ALA A 55 3.25 -1.55 11.67
C ALA A 55 1.84 -1.01 11.97
N ILE A 56 0.84 -1.89 12.09
CA ILE A 56 -0.53 -1.50 12.43
C ILE A 56 -0.61 -0.90 13.84
N VAL A 57 0.07 -1.48 14.83
CA VAL A 57 0.11 -0.93 16.19
C VAL A 57 0.77 0.44 16.21
N ARG A 58 1.84 0.66 15.43
CA ARG A 58 2.47 1.98 15.30
C ARG A 58 1.50 3.02 14.75
N ILE A 59 0.72 2.67 13.73
CA ILE A 59 -0.34 3.53 13.21
C ILE A 59 -1.36 3.85 14.32
N LEU A 60 -1.81 2.85 15.08
CA LEU A 60 -2.73 3.06 16.20
C LEU A 60 -2.17 3.96 17.31
N THR A 61 -0.85 4.05 17.47
CA THR A 61 -0.22 4.97 18.44
C THR A 61 -0.04 6.38 17.93
N ASP A 62 -0.26 6.61 16.63
CA ASP A 62 -0.19 7.95 16.03
C ASP A 62 -1.42 8.77 16.49
N PRO A 63 -1.24 9.96 17.09
CA PRO A 63 -2.35 10.83 17.48
C PRO A 63 -3.19 11.33 16.30
N ASP A 64 -2.67 11.29 15.08
CA ASP A 64 -3.38 11.68 13.86
C ASP A 64 -4.26 10.53 13.31
N SER A 65 -4.20 9.34 13.91
CA SER A 65 -5.07 8.22 13.54
C SER A 65 -6.52 8.50 13.95
N GLY A 66 -7.39 8.59 12.95
CA GLY A 66 -8.81 8.84 13.18
C GLY A 66 -9.61 7.58 13.50
N ARG A 67 -10.94 7.74 13.48
CA ARG A 67 -11.87 6.69 13.93
C ARG A 67 -11.91 5.52 12.96
N ARG A 68 -11.84 5.79 11.64
CA ARG A 68 -11.92 4.74 10.64
C ARG A 68 -10.65 3.90 10.66
N VAL A 69 -9.48 4.53 10.67
CA VAL A 69 -8.18 3.87 10.81
C VAL A 69 -8.17 3.01 12.06
N THR A 70 -8.55 3.56 13.22
CA THR A 70 -8.57 2.84 14.49
C THR A 70 -9.45 1.60 14.43
N ARG A 71 -10.66 1.72 13.88
CA ARG A 71 -11.61 0.61 13.79
C ARG A 71 -11.09 -0.51 12.89
N GLU A 72 -10.59 -0.18 11.70
CA GLU A 72 -10.12 -1.17 10.73
C GLU A 72 -8.82 -1.85 11.22
N ALA A 73 -7.89 -1.08 11.79
CA ALA A 73 -6.67 -1.60 12.39
C ALA A 73 -6.96 -2.60 13.52
N ASN A 74 -7.88 -2.29 14.45
CA ASN A 74 -8.25 -3.24 15.50
C ASN A 74 -8.89 -4.52 14.93
N ALA A 75 -9.77 -4.40 13.92
CA ALA A 75 -10.37 -5.57 13.28
C ALA A 75 -9.32 -6.47 12.61
N LEU A 76 -8.26 -5.91 12.04
CA LEU A 76 -7.15 -6.67 11.45
C LEU A 76 -6.32 -7.37 12.51
N LEU A 77 -6.02 -6.69 13.61
CA LEU A 77 -5.29 -7.29 14.74
C LEU A 77 -6.09 -8.43 15.39
N ASP A 78 -7.40 -8.28 15.51
CA ASP A 78 -8.31 -9.32 16.03
C ASP A 78 -8.43 -10.52 15.07
N ALA A 79 -8.55 -10.27 13.77
CA ALA A 79 -8.63 -11.32 12.75
C ALA A 79 -7.31 -12.08 12.59
N ASN A 80 -6.19 -11.43 12.89
CA ASN A 80 -4.86 -12.02 12.90
C ASN A 80 -4.40 -12.59 11.54
N ASP A 81 -4.86 -11.98 10.44
CA ASP A 81 -4.60 -12.41 9.06
C ASP A 81 -3.51 -11.55 8.39
N PRO A 82 -2.31 -12.09 8.13
CA PRO A 82 -1.21 -11.34 7.51
C PRO A 82 -1.52 -10.83 6.10
N GLU A 83 -2.32 -11.54 5.30
CA GLU A 83 -2.66 -11.11 3.94
C GLU A 83 -3.57 -9.88 3.97
N ALA A 84 -4.59 -9.92 4.83
CA ALA A 84 -5.47 -8.77 5.07
C ALA A 84 -4.70 -7.56 5.65
N MET A 85 -3.78 -7.80 6.59
CA MET A 85 -2.94 -6.73 7.16
C MET A 85 -2.10 -6.04 6.08
N ARG A 86 -1.46 -6.82 5.19
CA ARG A 86 -0.65 -6.28 4.09
C ARG A 86 -1.51 -5.49 3.10
N ALA A 87 -2.61 -6.08 2.63
CA ALA A 87 -3.50 -5.42 1.69
C ALA A 87 -4.05 -4.11 2.25
N TRP A 88 -4.38 -4.09 3.54
CA TRP A 88 -4.82 -2.88 4.20
C TRP A 88 -3.69 -1.85 4.31
N LEU A 89 -2.49 -2.22 4.76
CA LEU A 89 -1.38 -1.26 4.85
C LEU A 89 -1.05 -0.62 3.50
N GLU A 90 -1.13 -1.37 2.40
CA GLU A 90 -0.85 -0.87 1.05
C GLU A 90 -1.97 0.01 0.47
N THR A 91 -3.22 -0.37 0.67
CA THR A 91 -4.36 0.24 -0.04
C THR A 91 -5.47 0.73 0.87
N GLY A 92 -5.76 0.02 1.96
CA GLY A 92 -6.82 0.36 2.90
C GLY A 92 -6.49 1.56 3.78
N TYR A 93 -5.27 1.61 4.32
CA TYR A 93 -4.77 2.67 5.19
C TYR A 93 -4.85 4.06 4.55
N PRO A 94 -4.33 4.33 3.33
CA PRO A 94 -4.44 5.67 2.74
C PRO A 94 -5.89 6.10 2.51
N ILE A 95 -6.80 5.16 2.21
CA ILE A 95 -8.23 5.43 2.03
C ILE A 95 -8.90 5.74 3.38
N ALA A 96 -8.56 4.97 4.42
CA ALA A 96 -9.07 5.18 5.77
C ALA A 96 -8.59 6.52 6.34
N GLN A 97 -7.30 6.82 6.19
CA GLN A 97 -6.71 8.07 6.64
C GLN A 97 -7.32 9.28 5.93
N ALA A 98 -7.49 9.23 4.60
CA ALA A 98 -8.10 10.32 3.85
C ALA A 98 -9.54 10.62 4.31
N GLU A 99 -10.33 9.60 4.66
CA GLU A 99 -11.67 9.83 5.21
C GLU A 99 -11.61 10.50 6.59
N ASP A 100 -10.72 10.02 7.46
CA ASP A 100 -10.51 10.60 8.79
C ASP A 100 -10.00 12.05 8.70
N ASP A 101 -9.11 12.36 7.76
CA ASP A 101 -8.60 13.70 7.50
C ASP A 101 -9.72 14.63 7.03
N ARG A 102 -10.58 14.20 6.10
CA ARG A 102 -11.76 14.98 5.67
C ARG A 102 -12.70 15.31 6.81
N VAL A 103 -12.95 14.34 7.69
CA VAL A 103 -13.78 14.54 8.89
C VAL A 103 -13.12 15.56 9.82
N THR A 104 -11.81 15.51 9.97
CA THR A 104 -11.05 16.47 10.78
C THR A 104 -11.13 17.88 10.20
N ILE A 105 -10.95 18.05 8.89
CA ILE A 105 -11.08 19.35 8.23
C ILE A 105 -12.51 19.89 8.32
N THR A 106 -13.51 19.02 8.13
CA THR A 106 -14.92 19.41 8.30
C THR A 106 -15.21 19.87 9.73
N ARG A 107 -14.58 19.24 10.74
CA ARG A 107 -14.69 19.68 12.12
C ARG A 107 -14.04 21.04 12.35
N ILE A 108 -12.90 21.32 11.72
CA ILE A 108 -12.26 22.64 11.75
C ILE A 108 -13.20 23.69 11.15
N LEU A 109 -13.81 23.42 9.99
CA LEU A 109 -14.79 24.31 9.36
C LEU A 109 -16.05 24.56 10.21
N ALA A 110 -16.40 23.63 11.09
CA ALA A 110 -17.52 23.79 12.01
C ALA A 110 -17.20 24.65 13.23
N ASP A 111 -15.92 25.02 13.45
CA ASP A 111 -15.52 25.90 14.54
C ASP A 111 -16.01 27.34 14.26
N PRO A 112 -16.82 27.94 15.14
CA PRO A 112 -17.32 29.31 14.94
C PRO A 112 -16.24 30.39 15.01
N SER A 113 -15.04 30.07 15.50
CA SER A 113 -13.90 30.99 15.63
C SER A 113 -12.91 30.93 14.48
N ILE A 114 -13.18 30.12 13.45
CA ILE A 114 -12.28 29.94 12.30
C ILE A 114 -12.04 31.26 11.56
N SER A 115 -10.78 31.54 11.21
CA SER A 115 -10.43 32.72 10.41
C SER A 115 -10.93 32.56 8.96
N PRO A 116 -11.30 33.65 8.26
CA PRO A 116 -11.75 33.57 6.87
C PRO A 116 -10.73 32.90 5.93
N ALA A 117 -9.43 33.16 6.16
CA ALA A 117 -8.36 32.59 5.37
C ALA A 117 -8.20 31.08 5.64
N LEU A 118 -8.28 30.64 6.90
CA LEU A 118 -8.23 29.21 7.24
C LEU A 118 -9.46 28.47 6.69
N CYS A 119 -10.63 29.11 6.72
CA CYS A 119 -11.85 28.58 6.11
C CYS A 119 -11.70 28.41 4.59
N ALA A 120 -11.13 29.39 3.88
CA ALA A 120 -10.89 29.28 2.44
C ALA A 120 -9.90 28.14 2.10
N ALA A 121 -8.82 28.02 2.86
CA ALA A 121 -7.84 26.95 2.67
C ALA A 121 -8.42 25.55 2.96
N ALA A 122 -9.22 25.42 4.02
CA ALA A 122 -9.90 24.16 4.35
C ALA A 122 -10.87 23.72 3.25
N ASN A 123 -11.66 24.65 2.69
CA ASN A 123 -12.56 24.36 1.57
C ASN A 123 -11.78 23.94 0.33
N ALA A 124 -10.69 24.64 -0.02
CA ALA A 124 -9.84 24.28 -1.16
C ALA A 124 -9.24 22.86 -1.01
N ALA A 125 -8.84 22.47 0.20
CA ALA A 125 -8.35 21.12 0.46
C ALA A 125 -9.44 20.05 0.30
N LEU A 126 -10.67 20.34 0.77
CA LEU A 126 -11.82 19.44 0.59
C LEU A 126 -12.28 19.34 -0.86
N ASP A 127 -12.11 20.40 -1.65
CA ASP A 127 -12.46 20.41 -3.08
C ASP A 127 -11.48 19.57 -3.92
N ASP A 128 -10.18 19.62 -3.62
CA ASP A 128 -9.17 18.77 -4.26
C ASP A 128 -9.32 17.31 -3.84
N ASN A 129 -9.62 17.07 -2.56
CA ASN A 129 -10.00 15.77 -2.00
C ASN A 129 -8.96 14.65 -2.22
N THR A 130 -7.69 15.01 -2.34
CA THR A 130 -6.58 14.06 -2.40
C THR A 130 -6.00 13.83 -1.00
N PRO A 131 -5.58 12.60 -0.65
CA PRO A 131 -4.96 12.32 0.65
C PRO A 131 -3.80 13.29 0.95
N GLU A 132 -2.97 13.58 -0.04
CA GLU A 132 -1.81 14.46 0.08
C GLU A 132 -2.21 15.90 0.44
N THR A 133 -3.18 16.47 -0.27
CA THR A 133 -3.65 17.84 0.00
C THR A 133 -4.32 17.94 1.37
N LEU A 134 -5.11 16.94 1.76
CA LEU A 134 -5.76 16.90 3.07
C LEU A 134 -4.73 16.87 4.20
N ARG A 135 -3.71 15.99 4.09
CA ARG A 135 -2.61 15.88 5.06
C ARG A 135 -1.78 17.15 5.11
N HIS A 136 -1.45 17.72 3.96
CA HIS A 136 -0.67 18.95 3.89
C HIS A 136 -1.38 20.13 4.58
N PHE A 137 -2.70 20.26 4.39
CA PHE A 137 -3.49 21.26 5.08
C PHE A 137 -3.48 21.07 6.61
N LEU A 138 -3.64 19.84 7.09
CA LEU A 138 -3.65 19.52 8.52
C LEU A 138 -2.29 19.72 9.19
N GLU A 139 -1.19 19.46 8.48
CA GLU A 139 0.17 19.63 8.99
C GLU A 139 0.63 21.09 8.96
N VAL A 140 0.48 21.74 7.81
CA VAL A 140 1.14 23.01 7.49
C VAL A 140 0.13 24.15 7.41
N GLY A 141 -1.03 23.90 6.80
CA GLY A 141 -2.06 24.91 6.55
C GLY A 141 -2.60 25.57 7.82
N ARG A 142 -2.64 24.85 8.95
CA ARG A 142 -3.08 25.41 10.23
C ARG A 142 -2.13 26.45 10.84
N TYR A 143 -0.85 26.46 10.46
CA TYR A 143 0.16 27.37 11.05
C TYR A 143 0.53 28.54 10.14
N GLN A 144 0.35 28.41 8.82
CA GLN A 144 0.65 29.49 7.87
C GLN A 144 -0.44 30.56 7.80
N VAL A 145 -1.63 30.23 8.31
CA VAL A 145 -2.84 31.06 8.18
C VAL A 145 -3.31 31.61 9.54
N ALA A 146 -2.51 31.40 10.59
CA ALA A 146 -2.71 31.90 11.95
C ALA A 146 -2.21 33.34 12.12
#